data_AF-A0A814BHK5-F1
#
_entry.id   AF-A0A814BHK5-F1
#
_cell.length_a   1.000
_cell.length_b   1.000
_cell.length_c   1.000
_cell.angle_alpha   90.00
_cell.angle_beta   90.00
_cell.angle_gamma   90.00
#
_symmetry.space_group_name_H-M   'P 1'
#
loop_
_entity.id
_entity.type
_entity.pdbx_description
1 polymer ?
#
loop_
_entity_poly.entity_id
_entity_poly.type
_entity_poly.pdbx_seq_one_letter_code
_entity_poly.pdbx_strand_id
1 'polypeptide(L)'
;MDKSIYKKLFIIAIIGSCSVLVYLHFFPIKQIILNKQISLKHSRFPAIAGFYHFSTVGRNWKNIVNEQMTIIYRSGLFNSSSNTYVTGLGKFDDNKTAYDIFSNSKFIYEYDNRTKLYEFPALMKLEKFCFHNNKSLVWYAHSKGASHFDDRDTGPWRRILNYFVLDKWQLCYNLLMSTNYTTCGALLTYDRFRKAGWNTYYGGNMWWAKCSHVNRLTRLEKIDQKDRYQAELYVTSEPAVGHFNCLFINPFMRVHFTSETDNCTINQPLWWAR
;
A
#
# COMPACT_ATOMS: atom_id res chain seq x y z
N MET A 1 -20.23 5.83 33.68
CA MET A 1 -20.86 4.66 33.05
C MET A 1 -22.29 5.04 32.76
N ASP A 2 -22.68 5.14 31.50
CA ASP A 2 -24.08 5.00 31.11
C ASP A 2 -24.12 4.00 29.95
N LYS A 3 -24.80 2.88 30.20
CA LYS A 3 -24.95 1.73 29.32
C LYS A 3 -26.32 1.81 28.67
N SER A 4 -26.53 2.71 27.73
CA SER A 4 -27.67 2.58 26.82
C SER A 4 -27.37 3.22 25.48
N ILE A 5 -27.97 2.68 24.41
CA ILE A 5 -27.72 2.92 22.97
C ILE A 5 -26.75 1.90 22.35
N TYR A 6 -27.14 0.62 22.44
CA TYR A 6 -26.86 -0.38 21.40
C TYR A 6 -28.21 -0.84 20.84
N LYS A 7 -28.65 -0.26 19.72
CA LYS A 7 -29.71 -0.89 18.91
C LYS A 7 -29.07 -1.99 18.08
N LYS A 8 -29.30 -3.25 18.48
CA LYS A 8 -28.98 -4.44 17.68
C LYS A 8 -30.01 -4.56 16.56
N LEU A 9 -29.57 -4.48 15.31
CA LEU A 9 -30.37 -4.90 14.15
C LEU A 9 -29.98 -6.33 13.82
N PHE A 10 -30.92 -7.27 13.92
CA PHE A 10 -30.75 -8.63 13.44
C PHE A 10 -31.21 -8.71 11.99
N ILE A 11 -30.31 -9.08 11.08
CA ILE A 11 -30.68 -9.50 9.73
C ILE A 11 -30.34 -10.99 9.64
N ILE A 12 -31.37 -11.82 9.56
CA ILE A 12 -31.25 -13.25 9.26
C ILE A 12 -31.11 -13.36 7.74
N ALA A 13 -29.90 -13.66 7.25
CA ALA A 13 -29.71 -14.11 5.89
C ALA A 13 -29.85 -15.64 5.87
N ILE A 14 -30.97 -16.14 5.33
CA ILE A 14 -31.15 -17.57 5.06
C ILE A 14 -30.44 -17.89 3.76
N ILE A 15 -29.33 -18.61 3.83
CA ILE A 15 -28.75 -19.34 2.71
C ILE A 15 -28.49 -20.77 3.23
N GLY A 16 -29.17 -21.75 2.63
CA GLY A 16 -28.85 -23.18 2.67
C GLY A 16 -28.32 -23.78 3.98
N SER A 17 -29.21 -24.37 4.77
CA SER A 17 -29.01 -25.48 5.73
C SER A 17 -27.83 -25.48 6.73
N CYS A 18 -27.11 -24.38 6.94
CA CYS A 18 -26.16 -24.25 8.06
C CYS A 18 -26.25 -22.86 8.70
N SER A 19 -26.83 -22.80 9.89
CA SER A 19 -26.93 -21.59 10.70
C SER A 19 -25.56 -21.18 11.25
N VAL A 20 -24.86 -20.27 10.56
CA VAL A 20 -23.67 -19.59 11.12
C VAL A 20 -24.07 -18.21 11.62
N LEU A 21 -24.00 -18.02 12.93
CA LEU A 21 -24.17 -16.71 13.57
C LEU A 21 -22.93 -15.84 13.27
N VAL A 22 -23.04 -14.95 12.29
CA VAL A 22 -21.99 -13.96 12.01
C VAL A 22 -22.25 -12.70 12.85
N TYR A 23 -21.41 -12.47 13.86
CA TYR A 23 -21.39 -11.20 14.60
C TYR A 23 -20.66 -10.13 13.77
N LEU A 24 -21.40 -9.33 13.01
CA LEU A 24 -20.88 -8.10 12.40
C LEU A 24 -21.05 -6.94 13.37
N HIS A 25 -19.99 -6.56 14.08
CA HIS A 25 -19.91 -5.25 14.71
C HIS A 25 -19.72 -4.18 13.62
N PHE A 26 -20.83 -3.74 13.04
CA PHE A 26 -20.85 -2.50 12.26
C PHE A 26 -20.71 -1.31 13.22
N PHE A 27 -19.48 -0.84 13.46
CA PHE A 27 -19.32 0.60 13.72
C PHE A 27 -19.73 1.34 12.45
N PRO A 28 -20.49 2.44 12.54
CA PRO A 28 -21.19 2.98 11.39
C PRO A 28 -20.22 3.80 10.52
N ILE A 29 -19.44 3.13 9.68
CA ILE A 29 -18.69 3.78 8.59
C ILE A 29 -19.65 4.54 7.67
N LYS A 30 -20.91 4.07 7.54
CA LYS A 30 -21.98 4.80 6.84
C LYS A 30 -22.27 6.19 7.40
N GLN A 31 -22.13 6.43 8.71
CA GLN A 31 -22.42 7.76 9.28
C GLN A 31 -21.30 8.77 9.00
N ILE A 32 -20.06 8.32 8.86
CA ILE A 32 -18.91 9.17 8.54
C ILE A 32 -18.98 9.65 7.07
N ILE A 33 -19.48 8.80 6.17
CA ILE A 33 -19.56 9.10 4.74
C ILE A 33 -20.75 10.02 4.41
N LEU A 34 -21.86 9.95 5.16
CA LEU A 34 -23.07 10.74 4.87
C LEU A 34 -23.14 12.11 5.55
N ASN A 35 -22.48 12.33 6.70
CA ASN A 35 -22.63 13.59 7.46
C ASN A 35 -21.51 14.63 7.26
N LYS A 36 -20.61 14.45 6.30
CA LYS A 36 -19.67 15.50 5.88
C LYS A 36 -19.88 15.94 4.43
N GLN A 37 -21.09 16.38 4.10
CA GLN A 37 -21.23 17.59 3.28
C GLN A 37 -20.92 18.84 4.12
N ILE A 38 -19.77 18.83 4.81
CA ILE A 38 -19.26 20.03 5.46
C ILE A 38 -18.68 20.88 4.34
N SER A 39 -19.37 21.98 4.03
CA SER A 39 -18.83 23.26 3.58
C SER A 39 -17.29 23.27 3.55
N LEU A 40 -16.73 22.92 2.39
CA LEU A 40 -15.29 22.91 2.14
C LEU A 40 -14.82 24.36 2.03
N LYS A 41 -14.63 25.03 3.17
CA LYS A 41 -13.72 26.17 3.22
C LYS A 41 -12.35 25.67 2.75
N HIS A 42 -11.79 26.32 1.72
CA HIS A 42 -10.52 26.03 1.07
C HIS A 42 -9.34 25.75 2.02
N SER A 43 -9.22 24.53 2.53
CA SER A 43 -7.93 23.92 2.81
C SER A 43 -7.62 23.01 1.62
N ARG A 44 -6.55 23.33 0.87
CA ARG A 44 -6.11 22.47 -0.24
C ARG A 44 -5.89 21.07 0.32
N PHE A 45 -6.58 20.07 -0.23
CA PHE A 45 -6.29 18.67 0.03
C PHE A 45 -4.78 18.43 -0.13
N PRO A 46 -4.16 17.59 0.72
CA PRO A 46 -2.72 17.36 0.61
C PRO A 46 -2.41 16.76 -0.75
N ALA A 47 -1.34 17.24 -1.37
CA ALA A 47 -0.88 16.70 -2.63
C ALA A 47 -0.50 15.23 -2.44
N ILE A 48 -0.88 14.41 -3.41
CA ILE A 48 -0.48 13.01 -3.49
C ILE A 48 0.65 12.90 -4.50
N ALA A 49 1.67 12.09 -4.25
CA ALA A 49 2.67 11.72 -5.24
C ALA A 49 2.91 10.21 -5.25
N GLY A 50 3.14 9.66 -6.44
CA GLY A 50 3.39 8.25 -6.64
C GLY A 50 4.85 7.92 -6.83
N PHE A 51 5.28 6.78 -6.29
CA PHE A 51 6.62 6.24 -6.48
C PHE A 51 6.51 4.78 -6.88
N TYR A 52 6.95 4.47 -8.10
CA TYR A 52 6.83 3.15 -8.67
C TYR A 52 8.21 2.61 -9.07
N HIS A 53 8.57 1.46 -8.55
CA HIS A 53 9.79 0.75 -8.94
C HIS A 53 9.45 -0.47 -9.81
N PHE A 54 10.22 -0.73 -10.85
CA PHE A 54 10.19 -2.04 -11.51
C PHE A 54 11.57 -2.54 -11.88
N SER A 55 11.68 -3.86 -12.04
CA SER A 55 12.89 -4.54 -12.47
C SER A 55 12.63 -5.33 -13.74
N THR A 56 13.54 -5.26 -14.71
CA THR A 56 13.44 -5.99 -15.98
C THR A 56 14.02 -7.41 -15.92
N VAL A 57 14.40 -7.89 -14.73
CA VAL A 57 15.13 -9.15 -14.55
C VAL A 57 14.35 -10.38 -15.03
N GLY A 58 13.04 -10.46 -14.80
CA GLY A 58 12.24 -11.62 -15.21
C GLY A 58 11.32 -11.32 -16.39
N ARG A 59 10.99 -12.36 -17.15
CA ARG A 59 10.32 -12.25 -18.47
C ARG A 59 8.94 -11.59 -18.41
N ASN A 60 8.25 -11.64 -17.26
CA ASN A 60 6.89 -11.15 -17.09
C ASN A 60 6.81 -9.69 -16.59
N TRP A 61 7.95 -9.00 -16.43
CA TRP A 61 7.97 -7.65 -15.84
C TRP A 61 7.02 -6.69 -16.57
N LYS A 62 6.97 -6.73 -17.91
CA LYS A 62 6.18 -5.81 -18.72
C LYS A 62 4.68 -5.98 -18.51
N ASN A 63 4.21 -7.22 -18.40
CA ASN A 63 2.82 -7.53 -18.11
C ASN A 63 2.43 -7.07 -16.71
N ILE A 64 3.31 -7.27 -15.72
CA ILE A 64 3.09 -6.80 -14.34
C ILE A 64 2.99 -5.28 -14.30
N VAL A 65 3.89 -4.57 -14.98
CA VAL A 65 3.86 -3.11 -15.08
C VAL A 65 2.56 -2.66 -15.75
N ASN A 66 2.18 -3.25 -16.88
CA ASN A 66 0.93 -2.92 -17.58
C ASN A 66 -0.32 -3.17 -16.73
N GLU A 67 -0.37 -4.30 -16.01
CA GLU A 67 -1.43 -4.62 -15.05
C GLU A 67 -1.56 -3.52 -14.01
N GLN A 68 -0.45 -3.18 -13.34
CA GLN A 68 -0.45 -2.18 -12.27
C GLN A 68 -0.76 -0.77 -12.78
N MET A 69 -0.23 -0.37 -13.94
CA MET A 69 -0.54 0.93 -14.54
C MET A 69 -2.01 1.02 -14.94
N THR A 70 -2.58 -0.04 -15.52
CA THR A 70 -4.02 -0.10 -15.83
C THR A 70 -4.87 0.12 -14.58
N ILE A 71 -4.49 -0.50 -13.46
CA ILE A 71 -5.16 -0.30 -12.17
C ILE A 71 -5.04 1.15 -11.69
N ILE A 72 -3.84 1.72 -11.73
CA ILE A 72 -3.55 3.10 -11.33
C ILE A 72 -4.36 4.12 -12.15
N TYR A 73 -4.53 3.88 -13.45
CA TYR A 73 -5.39 4.70 -14.32
C TYR A 73 -6.87 4.53 -13.98
N ARG A 74 -7.39 3.29 -13.98
CA ARG A 74 -8.83 3.02 -13.81
C ARG A 74 -9.36 3.38 -12.42
N SER A 75 -8.52 3.34 -11.38
CA SER A 75 -8.91 3.71 -10.02
C SER A 75 -8.92 5.23 -9.76
N GLY A 76 -8.48 6.02 -10.73
CA GLY A 76 -8.31 7.47 -10.61
C GLY A 76 -7.10 7.89 -9.78
N LEU A 77 -6.26 6.94 -9.34
CA LEU A 77 -5.05 7.24 -8.56
C LEU A 77 -4.06 8.09 -9.36
N PHE A 78 -3.90 7.80 -10.66
CA PHE A 78 -3.06 8.60 -11.54
C PHE A 78 -3.49 10.06 -11.61
N ASN A 79 -4.80 10.29 -11.77
CA ASN A 79 -5.36 11.63 -11.88
C ASN A 79 -5.26 12.39 -10.55
N SER A 80 -5.44 11.69 -9.44
CA SER A 80 -5.36 12.27 -8.09
C SER A 80 -3.93 12.55 -7.63
N SER A 81 -2.93 11.87 -8.19
CA SER A 81 -1.52 12.11 -7.93
C SER A 81 -1.03 13.34 -8.70
N SER A 82 -0.15 14.16 -8.12
CA SER A 82 0.46 15.30 -8.80
C SER A 82 1.39 14.80 -9.90
N ASN A 83 2.41 14.01 -9.51
CA ASN A 83 3.31 13.29 -10.40
C ASN A 83 3.46 11.84 -9.91
N THR A 84 3.87 10.96 -10.81
CA THR A 84 4.30 9.60 -10.49
C THR A 84 5.74 9.41 -10.95
N TYR A 85 6.65 9.24 -9.99
CA TYR A 85 8.06 9.00 -10.22
C TYR A 85 8.28 7.50 -10.44
N VAL A 86 8.87 7.15 -11.57
CA VAL A 86 9.06 5.77 -12.00
C VAL A 86 10.56 5.50 -12.07
N THR A 87 11.00 4.40 -11.44
CA THR A 87 12.38 3.93 -11.50
C THR A 87 12.44 2.51 -12.03
N GLY A 88 12.96 2.35 -13.25
CA GLY A 88 13.23 1.05 -13.87
C GLY A 88 14.66 0.58 -13.62
N LEU A 89 14.85 -0.69 -13.24
CA LEU A 89 16.18 -1.28 -13.10
C LEU A 89 16.35 -2.47 -14.05
N GLY A 90 17.48 -2.53 -14.75
CA GLY A 90 17.86 -3.67 -15.59
C GLY A 90 18.30 -3.28 -16.99
N LYS A 91 18.14 -4.17 -17.96
CA LYS A 91 18.72 -3.99 -19.30
C LYS A 91 18.21 -2.69 -19.94
N PHE A 92 19.12 -1.98 -20.62
CA PHE A 92 18.81 -0.73 -21.30
C PHE A 92 17.68 -0.92 -22.32
N ASP A 93 17.76 -1.95 -23.16
CA ASP A 93 16.75 -2.20 -24.20
C ASP A 93 15.37 -2.48 -23.60
N ASP A 94 15.30 -3.28 -22.54
CA ASP A 94 14.04 -3.58 -21.84
C ASP A 94 13.42 -2.29 -21.27
N ASN A 95 14.22 -1.48 -20.56
CA ASN A 95 13.79 -0.19 -20.01
C ASN A 95 13.38 0.80 -21.10
N LYS A 96 14.03 0.77 -22.27
CA LYS A 96 13.65 1.57 -23.43
C LYS A 96 12.26 1.18 -23.93
N THR A 97 11.89 -0.10 -23.88
CA THR A 97 10.52 -0.53 -24.25
C THR A 97 9.43 -0.09 -23.27
N ALA A 98 9.80 0.46 -22.10
CA ALA A 98 8.86 0.97 -21.12
C ALA A 98 8.48 2.45 -21.37
N TYR A 99 9.17 3.16 -22.25
CA TYR A 99 8.86 4.57 -22.56
C TYR A 99 7.42 4.79 -23.01
N ASP A 100 6.87 3.87 -23.80
CA ASP A 100 5.49 3.99 -24.27
C ASP A 100 4.47 3.89 -23.13
N ILE A 101 4.76 3.04 -22.13
CA ILE A 101 3.92 2.87 -20.92
C ILE A 101 3.91 4.17 -20.10
N PHE A 102 5.06 4.85 -20.04
CA PHE A 102 5.28 6.05 -19.23
C PHE A 102 5.32 7.34 -20.07
N SER A 103 4.66 7.36 -21.22
CA SER A 103 4.67 8.48 -22.17
C SER A 103 3.91 9.72 -21.69
N ASN A 104 3.00 9.56 -20.71
CA ASN A 104 2.28 10.69 -20.13
C ASN A 104 3.22 11.59 -19.31
N SER A 105 3.12 12.91 -19.48
CA SER A 105 4.01 13.89 -18.83
C SER A 105 3.95 13.93 -17.29
N LYS A 106 2.91 13.37 -16.66
CA LYS A 106 2.86 13.20 -15.19
C LYS A 106 3.74 12.06 -14.69
N PHE A 107 4.18 11.17 -15.58
CA PHE A 107 5.24 10.21 -15.27
C PHE A 107 6.60 10.88 -15.40
N ILE A 108 7.42 10.74 -14.35
CA ILE A 108 8.82 11.12 -14.36
C ILE A 108 9.61 9.83 -14.32
N TYR A 109 10.00 9.34 -15.50
CA TYR A 109 10.64 8.05 -15.68
C TYR A 109 12.16 8.18 -15.78
N GLU A 110 12.85 7.44 -14.92
CA GLU A 110 14.29 7.24 -14.95
C GLU A 110 14.61 5.74 -14.85
N TYR A 111 15.77 5.34 -15.37
CA TYR A 111 16.21 3.96 -15.27
C TYR A 111 17.72 3.85 -15.01
N ASP A 112 18.13 2.69 -14.50
CA ASP A 112 19.52 2.33 -14.25
C ASP A 112 19.76 0.85 -14.58
N ASN A 113 20.94 0.49 -15.05
CA ASN A 113 21.24 -0.89 -15.43
C ASN A 113 21.59 -1.82 -14.25
N ARG A 114 21.83 -1.26 -13.06
CA ARG A 114 22.26 -1.99 -11.87
C ARG A 114 21.06 -2.52 -11.09
N THR A 115 20.69 -3.76 -11.36
CA THR A 115 19.58 -4.45 -10.66
C THR A 115 19.81 -4.67 -9.16
N LYS A 116 21.07 -4.66 -8.73
CA LYS A 116 21.48 -4.75 -7.31
C LYS A 116 21.24 -3.45 -6.52
N LEU A 117 20.74 -2.39 -7.15
CA LEU A 117 20.23 -1.22 -6.43
C LEU A 117 18.84 -1.48 -5.82
N TYR A 118 18.18 -2.58 -6.20
CA TYR A 118 16.87 -2.97 -5.67
C TYR A 118 15.88 -1.80 -5.72
N GLU A 119 15.17 -1.56 -4.63
CA GLU A 119 14.11 -0.55 -4.53
C GLU A 119 14.65 0.83 -4.08
N PHE A 120 15.94 0.91 -3.68
CA PHE A 120 16.53 2.10 -3.07
C PHE A 120 16.48 3.35 -3.94
N PRO A 121 16.73 3.32 -5.27
CA PRO A 121 16.64 4.53 -6.09
C PRO A 121 15.25 5.18 -6.07
N ALA A 122 14.18 4.38 -6.08
CA ALA A 122 12.81 4.88 -5.96
C ALA A 122 12.54 5.44 -4.56
N LEU A 123 12.99 4.74 -3.51
CA LEU A 123 12.84 5.19 -2.13
C LEU A 123 13.62 6.48 -1.85
N MET A 124 14.82 6.67 -2.43
CA MET A 124 15.59 7.90 -2.28
C MET A 124 14.89 9.10 -2.94
N LYS A 125 14.24 8.90 -4.09
CA LYS A 125 13.40 9.93 -4.72
C LYS A 125 12.21 10.27 -3.83
N LEU A 126 11.56 9.26 -3.25
CA LEU A 126 10.44 9.43 -2.31
C LEU A 126 10.87 10.22 -1.07
N GLU A 127 11.98 9.85 -0.46
CA GLU A 127 12.56 10.55 0.69
C GLU A 127 12.88 12.01 0.36
N LYS A 128 13.51 12.28 -0.79
CA LYS A 128 13.79 13.65 -1.24
C LYS A 128 12.52 14.44 -1.51
N PHE A 129 11.50 13.83 -2.11
CA PHE A 129 10.21 14.48 -2.32
C PHE A 129 9.58 14.87 -0.97
N CYS A 130 9.52 13.94 -0.02
CA CYS A 130 8.90 14.19 1.28
C CYS A 130 9.62 15.24 2.11
N PHE A 131 10.95 15.35 1.99
CA PHE A 131 11.72 16.42 2.63
C PHE A 131 11.21 17.81 2.25
N HIS A 132 10.85 18.01 0.98
CA HIS A 132 10.34 19.30 0.47
C HIS A 132 8.81 19.43 0.57
N ASN A 133 8.10 18.33 0.88
CA ASN A 133 6.64 18.24 0.79
C ASN A 133 6.03 17.64 2.07
N ASN A 134 6.38 18.17 3.24
CA ASN A 134 6.04 17.59 4.55
C ASN A 134 4.54 17.31 4.78
N LYS A 135 3.65 18.09 4.16
CA LYS A 135 2.19 17.96 4.30
C LYS A 135 1.55 17.00 3.29
N SER A 136 2.33 16.43 2.38
CA SER A 136 1.84 15.57 1.30
C SER A 136 1.70 14.11 1.74
N LEU A 137 0.97 13.34 0.95
CA LEU A 137 0.90 11.88 1.03
C LEU A 137 1.68 11.27 -0.14
N VAL A 138 2.27 10.10 0.10
CA VAL A 138 2.93 9.33 -0.93
C VAL A 138 2.41 7.90 -0.94
N TRP A 139 2.36 7.32 -2.13
CA TRP A 139 2.19 5.88 -2.32
C TRP A 139 3.41 5.30 -2.97
N TYR A 140 3.79 4.12 -2.51
CA TYR A 140 4.90 3.34 -3.02
C TYR A 140 4.40 1.98 -3.49
N ALA A 141 4.79 1.63 -4.70
CA ALA A 141 4.51 0.32 -5.28
C ALA A 141 5.70 -0.16 -6.09
N HIS A 142 5.77 -1.48 -6.31
CA HIS A 142 6.74 -2.04 -7.23
C HIS A 142 6.18 -3.23 -7.99
N SER A 143 6.91 -3.66 -9.02
CA SER A 143 6.59 -4.82 -9.85
C SER A 143 6.79 -6.15 -9.09
N LYS A 144 6.04 -6.36 -8.00
CA LYS A 144 6.14 -7.54 -7.14
C LYS A 144 5.93 -8.82 -7.95
N GLY A 145 6.88 -9.73 -7.87
CA GLY A 145 6.87 -10.97 -8.65
C GLY A 145 7.64 -10.90 -9.96
N ALA A 146 8.14 -9.72 -10.39
CA ALA A 146 8.85 -9.58 -11.66
C ALA A 146 10.16 -10.39 -11.74
N SER A 147 10.77 -10.77 -10.61
CA SER A 147 11.94 -11.65 -10.58
C SER A 147 11.60 -13.14 -10.61
N HIS A 148 10.33 -13.50 -10.48
CA HIS A 148 9.88 -14.90 -10.50
C HIS A 148 9.62 -15.33 -11.95
N PHE A 149 10.01 -16.55 -12.28
CA PHE A 149 9.75 -17.14 -13.59
C PHE A 149 8.26 -17.47 -13.78
N ASP A 150 7.56 -17.72 -12.67
CA ASP A 150 6.16 -18.16 -12.63
C ASP A 150 5.34 -17.27 -11.68
N ASP A 151 4.10 -17.00 -12.09
CA ASP A 151 3.16 -16.12 -11.40
C ASP A 151 2.14 -16.88 -10.54
N ARG A 152 2.18 -18.23 -10.51
CA ARG A 152 1.22 -19.06 -9.74
C ARG A 152 1.13 -18.66 -8.27
N ASP A 153 2.27 -18.42 -7.62
CA ASP A 153 2.29 -18.08 -6.19
C ASP A 153 2.31 -16.57 -5.94
N THR A 154 3.02 -15.82 -6.79
CA THR A 154 3.23 -14.38 -6.58
C THR A 154 2.11 -13.52 -7.16
N GLY A 155 1.40 -14.00 -8.18
CA GLY A 155 0.28 -13.33 -8.82
C GLY A 155 -0.92 -13.10 -7.91
N PRO A 156 -1.44 -14.13 -7.20
CA PRO A 156 -2.51 -13.95 -6.22
C PRO A 156 -2.14 -12.91 -5.15
N TRP A 157 -0.91 -12.98 -4.62
CA TRP A 157 -0.46 -12.00 -3.64
C TRP A 157 -0.37 -10.58 -4.23
N ARG A 158 0.20 -10.43 -5.43
CA ARG A 158 0.25 -9.14 -6.13
C ARG A 158 -1.15 -8.56 -6.35
N ARG A 159 -2.15 -9.37 -6.71
CA ARG A 159 -3.54 -8.89 -6.89
C ARG A 159 -4.11 -8.28 -5.61
N ILE A 160 -3.81 -8.86 -4.44
CA ILE A 160 -4.24 -8.32 -3.14
C ILE A 160 -3.54 -7.00 -2.84
N LEU A 161 -2.23 -6.92 -3.08
CA LEU A 161 -1.47 -5.68 -2.92
C LEU A 161 -2.03 -4.58 -3.83
N ASN A 162 -2.26 -4.90 -5.11
CA ASN A 162 -2.84 -3.99 -6.09
C ASN A 162 -4.22 -3.53 -5.64
N TYR A 163 -5.07 -4.43 -5.13
CA TYR A 163 -6.41 -4.09 -4.66
C TYR A 163 -6.39 -3.04 -3.56
N PHE A 164 -5.59 -3.24 -2.50
CA PHE A 164 -5.60 -2.32 -1.35
C PHE A 164 -4.80 -1.04 -1.56
N VAL A 165 -3.67 -1.12 -2.28
CA VAL A 165 -2.74 0.02 -2.41
C VAL A 165 -3.04 0.87 -3.64
N LEU A 166 -3.50 0.25 -4.74
CA LEU A 166 -3.68 0.93 -6.04
C LEU A 166 -5.15 1.09 -6.45
N ASP A 167 -5.97 0.05 -6.30
CA ASP A 167 -7.39 0.08 -6.74
C ASP A 167 -8.27 0.83 -5.73
N LYS A 168 -8.28 0.38 -4.47
CA LYS A 168 -9.04 0.99 -3.36
C LYS A 168 -8.22 2.00 -2.57
N TRP A 169 -7.38 2.77 -3.26
CA TRP A 169 -6.42 3.69 -2.64
C TRP A 169 -7.07 4.75 -1.73
N GLN A 170 -8.32 5.12 -2.00
CA GLN A 170 -9.08 6.08 -1.20
C GLN A 170 -9.23 5.61 0.26
N LEU A 171 -9.15 4.29 0.52
CA LEU A 171 -9.11 3.75 1.88
C LEU A 171 -7.88 4.25 2.64
N CYS A 172 -6.69 4.06 2.08
CA CYS A 172 -5.45 4.54 2.69
C CYS A 172 -5.43 6.07 2.78
N TYR A 173 -5.86 6.77 1.73
CA TYR A 173 -5.97 8.23 1.76
C TYR A 173 -6.86 8.73 2.92
N ASN A 174 -8.11 8.26 2.97
CA ASN A 174 -9.06 8.70 3.99
C ASN A 174 -8.59 8.34 5.39
N LEU A 175 -8.03 7.15 5.58
CA LEU A 175 -7.48 6.72 6.86
C LEU A 175 -6.35 7.65 7.31
N LEU A 176 -5.35 7.89 6.46
CA LEU A 176 -4.22 8.77 6.82
C LEU A 176 -4.70 10.20 7.09
N MET A 177 -5.74 10.66 6.40
CA MET A 177 -6.28 12.02 6.59
C MET A 177 -7.18 12.18 7.81
N SER A 178 -7.86 11.12 8.24
CA SER A 178 -8.88 11.19 9.30
C SER A 178 -8.44 10.62 10.64
N THR A 179 -7.23 10.05 10.71
CA THR A 179 -6.72 9.37 11.91
C THR A 179 -5.26 9.73 12.21
N ASN A 180 -4.76 9.23 13.34
CA ASN A 180 -3.36 9.33 13.73
C ASN A 180 -2.44 8.31 13.05
N TYR A 181 -2.97 7.47 12.15
CA TYR A 181 -2.13 6.59 11.35
C TYR A 181 -1.19 7.39 10.45
N THR A 182 0.01 6.86 10.27
CA THR A 182 1.08 7.50 9.50
C THR A 182 1.40 6.73 8.23
N THR A 183 1.06 5.44 8.20
CA THR A 183 1.25 4.53 7.07
C THR A 183 0.08 3.57 6.94
N CYS A 184 -0.11 3.03 5.74
CA CYS A 184 -1.18 2.10 5.40
C CYS A 184 -0.67 1.14 4.33
N GLY A 185 -1.01 -0.15 4.41
CA GLY A 185 -0.61 -1.14 3.42
C GLY A 185 -1.42 -2.42 3.54
N ALA A 186 -1.21 -3.35 2.62
CA ALA A 186 -2.05 -4.54 2.51
C ALA A 186 -1.96 -5.44 3.75
N LEU A 187 -0.78 -5.95 4.09
CA LEU A 187 -0.57 -6.86 5.22
C LEU A 187 0.61 -6.41 6.09
N LEU A 188 0.34 -5.89 7.28
CA LEU A 188 1.38 -5.61 8.26
C LEU A 188 1.84 -6.92 8.91
N THR A 189 3.14 -7.20 8.79
CA THR A 189 3.78 -8.43 9.24
C THR A 189 4.81 -8.12 10.32
N TYR A 190 4.99 -9.06 11.25
CA TYR A 190 5.98 -8.99 12.33
C TYR A 190 6.94 -10.19 12.24
N ASP A 191 8.24 -9.93 12.23
CA ASP A 191 9.30 -10.93 12.22
C ASP A 191 10.11 -10.84 13.53
N ARG A 192 9.82 -11.79 14.44
CA ARG A 192 10.42 -11.83 15.78
C ARG A 192 11.95 -12.02 15.78
N PHE A 193 12.54 -12.44 14.68
CA PHE A 193 13.97 -12.70 14.59
C PHE A 193 14.77 -11.48 14.15
N ARG A 194 14.11 -10.39 13.76
CA ARG A 194 14.75 -9.12 13.43
C ARG A 194 14.89 -8.22 14.65
N LYS A 195 15.85 -7.30 14.59
CA LYS A 195 16.09 -6.29 15.62
C LYS A 195 14.83 -5.46 15.87
N ALA A 196 14.58 -5.09 17.12
CA ALA A 196 13.51 -4.17 17.49
C ALA A 196 13.60 -2.86 16.68
N GLY A 197 12.45 -2.40 16.16
CA GLY A 197 12.39 -1.27 15.23
C GLY A 197 12.70 -1.61 13.77
N TRP A 198 13.04 -2.86 13.48
CA TRP A 198 13.29 -3.39 12.12
C TRP A 198 12.62 -4.76 11.93
N ASN A 199 11.61 -5.04 12.74
CA ASN A 199 10.88 -6.30 12.82
C ASN A 199 9.44 -6.20 12.33
N THR A 200 9.00 -5.04 11.88
CA THR A 200 7.68 -4.84 11.27
C THR A 200 7.85 -4.40 9.82
N TYR A 201 7.00 -4.89 8.92
CA TYR A 201 6.97 -4.48 7.51
C TYR A 201 5.62 -4.76 6.86
N TYR A 202 5.37 -4.11 5.73
CA TYR A 202 4.27 -4.50 4.85
C TYR A 202 4.72 -5.66 3.95
N GLY A 203 4.09 -6.82 4.11
CA GLY A 203 4.34 -7.98 3.25
C GLY A 203 4.19 -7.57 1.79
N GLY A 204 5.23 -7.77 0.97
CA GLY A 204 5.23 -7.36 -0.43
C GLY A 204 5.65 -5.91 -0.71
N ASN A 205 5.97 -5.10 0.30
CA ASN A 205 6.52 -3.73 0.19
C ASN A 205 5.71 -2.79 -0.73
N MET A 206 4.39 -2.74 -0.54
CA MET A 206 3.50 -1.77 -1.19
C MET A 206 2.67 -1.06 -0.13
N TRP A 207 2.68 0.27 -0.11
CA TRP A 207 2.15 1.05 1.00
C TRP A 207 1.90 2.53 0.65
N TRP A 208 1.18 3.20 1.53
CA TRP A 208 0.98 4.64 1.60
C TRP A 208 1.62 5.20 2.88
N ALA A 209 2.11 6.43 2.83
CA ALA A 209 2.64 7.12 4.01
C ALA A 209 2.41 8.63 3.96
N LYS A 210 2.40 9.26 5.14
CA LYS A 210 2.55 10.72 5.28
C LYS A 210 4.00 11.11 5.02
N CYS A 211 4.25 12.20 4.30
CA CYS A 211 5.63 12.69 4.17
C CYS A 211 6.25 13.11 5.51
N SER A 212 5.44 13.63 6.43
CA SER A 212 5.87 13.90 7.81
C SER A 212 6.34 12.65 8.56
N HIS A 213 5.90 11.47 8.15
CA HIS A 213 6.40 10.19 8.69
C HIS A 213 7.74 9.84 8.08
N VAL A 214 7.83 9.85 6.75
CA VAL A 214 9.07 9.58 6.01
C VAL A 214 10.22 10.46 6.51
N ASN A 215 9.95 11.74 6.79
CA ASN A 215 10.96 12.69 7.27
C ASN A 215 11.54 12.38 8.66
N ARG A 216 10.92 11.48 9.44
CA ARG A 216 11.44 11.02 10.74
C ARG A 216 12.24 9.73 10.65
N LEU A 217 12.16 9.03 9.52
CA LEU A 217 12.90 7.78 9.32
C LEU A 217 14.40 8.03 9.23
N THR A 218 15.19 7.00 9.53
CA THR A 218 16.63 7.01 9.26
C THR A 218 16.87 7.29 7.78
N ARG A 219 17.75 8.25 7.48
CA ARG A 219 18.10 8.62 6.10
C ARG A 219 18.58 7.39 5.32
N LEU A 220 18.09 7.21 4.09
CA LEU A 220 18.43 6.04 3.25
C LEU A 220 19.93 5.90 2.97
N GLU A 221 20.67 7.01 2.95
CA GLU A 221 22.13 7.03 2.82
C GLU A 221 22.87 6.36 4.00
N LYS A 222 22.20 6.22 5.15
CA LYS A 222 22.74 5.60 6.37
C LYS A 222 22.29 4.14 6.55
N ILE A 223 21.44 3.64 5.65
CA ILE A 223 20.93 2.27 5.66
C ILE A 223 21.86 1.40 4.80
N ASP A 224 22.06 0.13 5.17
CA ASP A 224 22.82 -0.80 4.33
C ASP A 224 22.05 -1.15 3.05
N GLN A 225 22.38 -0.47 1.96
CA GLN A 225 21.73 -0.66 0.66
C GLN A 225 22.16 -1.96 -0.05
N LYS A 226 23.13 -2.71 0.50
CA LYS A 226 23.50 -4.03 -0.04
C LYS A 226 22.50 -5.10 0.37
N ASP A 227 21.80 -4.89 1.48
CA ASP A 227 20.71 -5.75 1.96
C ASP A 227 19.36 -5.27 1.41
N ARG A 228 18.85 -5.98 0.40
CA ARG A 228 17.53 -5.72 -0.20
C ARG A 228 16.39 -5.66 0.82
N TYR A 229 16.49 -6.39 1.92
CA TYR A 229 15.42 -6.45 2.92
C TYR A 229 15.28 -5.16 3.71
N GLN A 230 16.31 -4.30 3.74
CA GLN A 230 16.21 -2.98 4.38
C GLN A 230 15.21 -2.08 3.65
N ALA A 231 15.05 -2.23 2.33
CA ALA A 231 14.04 -1.50 1.57
C ALA A 231 12.61 -1.92 1.97
N GLU A 232 12.39 -3.19 2.31
CA GLU A 232 11.09 -3.71 2.75
C GLU A 232 10.72 -3.23 4.17
N LEU A 233 11.71 -2.96 5.00
CA LEU A 233 11.54 -2.50 6.38
C LEU A 233 11.43 -0.98 6.52
N TYR A 234 11.86 -0.22 5.50
CA TYR A 234 12.09 1.22 5.60
C TYR A 234 10.91 2.01 6.17
N VAL A 235 9.70 1.84 5.60
CA VAL A 235 8.54 2.66 6.00
C VAL A 235 8.05 2.38 7.43
N THR A 236 8.39 1.22 7.98
CA THR A 236 7.99 0.74 9.31
C THR A 236 9.14 0.75 10.31
N SER A 237 10.29 1.34 9.95
CA SER A 237 11.47 1.32 10.80
C SER A 237 11.42 2.30 11.98
N GLU A 238 10.32 3.05 12.14
CA GLU A 238 10.05 3.92 13.29
C GLU A 238 9.05 3.22 14.24
N PRO A 239 9.49 2.72 15.42
CA PRO A 239 8.67 1.86 16.28
C PRO A 239 7.52 2.55 17.02
N ALA A 240 7.45 3.90 17.01
CA ALA A 240 6.56 4.67 17.87
C ALA A 240 5.30 5.22 17.17
N VAL A 241 4.97 4.74 15.96
CA VAL A 241 3.91 5.33 15.13
C VAL A 241 2.82 4.33 14.72
N GLY A 242 1.62 4.86 14.48
CA GLY A 242 0.50 4.05 14.00
C GLY A 242 0.73 3.58 12.56
N HIS A 243 0.84 2.25 12.39
CA HIS A 243 0.78 1.55 11.10
C HIS A 243 -0.58 0.88 10.92
N PHE A 244 -1.24 1.08 9.77
CA PHE A 244 -2.52 0.45 9.50
C PHE A 244 -2.39 -0.75 8.58
N ASN A 245 -3.11 -1.82 8.92
CA ASN A 245 -3.15 -3.08 8.20
C ASN A 245 -4.51 -3.22 7.49
N CYS A 246 -4.53 -3.22 6.16
CA CYS A 246 -5.79 -3.34 5.41
C CYS A 246 -6.38 -4.75 5.43
N LEU A 247 -5.53 -5.78 5.52
CA LEU A 247 -5.90 -7.19 5.48
C LEU A 247 -5.62 -7.85 6.83
N PHE A 248 -6.67 -8.34 7.48
CA PHE A 248 -6.53 -9.26 8.59
C PHE A 248 -6.65 -10.69 8.10
N ILE A 249 -5.58 -11.47 8.21
CA ILE A 249 -5.62 -12.91 7.98
C ILE A 249 -5.85 -13.56 9.34
N ASN A 250 -7.04 -14.14 9.55
CA ASN A 250 -7.30 -14.94 10.74
C ASN A 250 -6.39 -16.19 10.68
N PRO A 251 -5.54 -16.47 11.69
CA PRO A 251 -4.64 -17.62 11.68
C PRO A 251 -5.37 -18.98 11.59
N PHE A 252 -6.68 -19.03 11.84
CA PHE A 252 -7.51 -20.23 11.70
C PHE A 252 -8.24 -20.36 10.35
N MET A 253 -8.14 -19.37 9.45
CA MET A 253 -8.73 -19.46 8.11
C MET A 253 -7.67 -19.79 7.06
N ARG A 254 -7.84 -20.93 6.37
CA ARG A 254 -7.20 -21.14 5.06
C ARG A 254 -7.87 -20.22 4.06
N VAL A 255 -7.15 -19.20 3.61
CA VAL A 255 -7.64 -18.31 2.56
C VAL A 255 -7.48 -19.02 1.22
N HIS A 256 -8.59 -19.51 0.67
CA HIS A 256 -8.66 -19.99 -0.71
C HIS A 256 -8.97 -18.82 -1.63
N PHE A 257 -8.01 -18.45 -2.47
CA PHE A 257 -8.17 -17.36 -3.44
C PHE A 257 -8.81 -17.88 -4.72
N THR A 258 -10.14 -17.81 -4.82
CA THR A 258 -10.83 -17.93 -6.11
C THR A 258 -10.86 -16.56 -6.78
N SER A 259 -11.05 -16.51 -8.10
CA SER A 259 -11.09 -15.28 -8.91
C SER A 259 -12.27 -14.34 -8.60
N GLU A 260 -13.08 -14.67 -7.58
CA GLU A 260 -14.29 -13.98 -7.16
C GLU A 260 -14.19 -13.64 -5.67
N THR A 261 -13.39 -12.64 -5.29
CA THR A 261 -13.30 -12.23 -3.87
C THR A 261 -13.82 -10.82 -3.65
N ASP A 262 -15.14 -10.71 -3.51
CA ASP A 262 -15.83 -9.56 -2.91
C ASP A 262 -15.83 -9.61 -1.36
N ASN A 263 -15.31 -10.68 -0.75
CA ASN A 263 -15.39 -10.92 0.70
C ASN A 263 -14.09 -10.62 1.46
N CYS A 264 -13.50 -9.43 1.26
CA CYS A 264 -12.42 -8.95 2.11
C CYS A 264 -12.96 -8.02 3.20
N THR A 265 -13.05 -8.50 4.43
CA THR A 265 -13.47 -7.68 5.58
C THR A 265 -12.36 -6.73 6.00
N ILE A 266 -12.57 -5.43 5.80
CA ILE A 266 -11.74 -4.33 6.31
C ILE A 266 -11.97 -4.22 7.82
N ASN A 267 -10.98 -4.47 8.69
CA ASN A 267 -11.07 -4.03 10.09
C ASN A 267 -9.79 -4.07 10.97
N GLN A 268 -9.75 -3.04 11.83
CA GLN A 268 -9.14 -2.80 13.15
C GLN A 268 -7.61 -2.56 13.35
N PRO A 269 -7.24 -1.54 14.17
CA PRO A 269 -5.91 -1.32 14.74
C PRO A 269 -5.34 -2.56 15.43
N LEU A 270 -4.07 -2.90 15.17
CA LEU A 270 -3.29 -3.72 16.10
C LEU A 270 -2.91 -2.85 17.29
N TRP A 271 -3.71 -2.87 18.35
CA TRP A 271 -3.26 -2.46 19.67
C TRP A 271 -2.44 -3.63 20.25
N TRP A 272 -1.18 -3.39 20.59
CA TRP A 272 -0.38 -4.35 21.33
C TRP A 272 -1.07 -4.66 22.66
N ALA A 273 -1.36 -5.94 22.90
CA ALA A 273 -1.69 -6.45 24.22
C ALA A 273 -0.48 -6.22 25.14
N ARG A 274 -0.75 -5.70 26.34
CA ARG A 274 0.19 -5.66 27.47
C ARG A 274 0.56 -7.08 27.89
#